data_AF-A0A8T4QZQ6-F1
#
_entry.id   AF-A0A8T4QZQ6-F1
#
_cell.length_a   1.000
_cell.length_b   1.000
_cell.length_c   1.000
_cell.angle_alpha   90.00
_cell.angle_beta   90.00
_cell.angle_gamma   90.00
#
_symmetry.space_group_name_H-M   'P 1'
#
loop_
_entity.id
_entity.type
_entity.pdbx_description
1 polymer ?
#
loop_
_entity_poly.entity_id
_entity_poly.type
_entity_poly.pdbx_seq_one_letter_code
_entity_poly.pdbx_strand_id
1 'polypeptide(L)'
;MKKKRSELVTIWESVSNVPGWLRLLWLTKQYSEDELNELERIDDEFRAFSREEEIKHRKWLRDELPKTQQGWLEVFPEAKHLVKPVSRMQKKFDEQLEVARGVNLADVVEQYVDLRRSGAYRMVGLCPFHQEKTPSFVVYMTDNHFYCFGCHEYGDVIKFISHVEKLTFKQSVGTLYRFSQD
;
A
#
# COMPACT_ATOMS: atom_id res chain seq x y z
N MET A 1 -21.46 8.74 31.48
CA MET A 1 -20.36 9.61 31.98
C MET A 1 -19.21 9.52 30.99
N LYS A 2 -18.40 10.56 30.78
CA LYS A 2 -17.28 10.46 29.82
C LYS A 2 -16.04 9.88 30.52
N LYS A 3 -15.71 8.61 30.27
CA LYS A 3 -14.51 7.96 30.80
C LYS A 3 -13.26 8.38 30.00
N LYS A 4 -12.11 8.51 30.67
CA LYS A 4 -10.82 8.72 30.01
C LYS A 4 -10.16 7.37 29.74
N ARG A 5 -9.70 7.17 28.51
CA ARG A 5 -9.16 5.90 27.99
C ARG A 5 -7.78 5.49 28.54
N SER A 6 -7.20 6.19 29.51
CA SER A 6 -6.01 5.69 30.22
C SER A 6 -6.28 4.36 30.97
N GLU A 7 -7.56 4.00 31.14
CA GLU A 7 -8.01 2.85 31.91
C GLU A 7 -8.37 1.61 31.05
N LEU A 8 -8.30 1.68 29.71
CA LEU A 8 -8.87 0.65 28.80
C LEU A 8 -7.85 0.03 27.81
N VAL A 9 -6.57 -0.04 28.18
CA VAL A 9 -5.50 -0.52 27.29
C VAL A 9 -5.28 -2.03 27.48
N THR A 10 -5.48 -2.83 26.42
CA THR A 10 -4.69 -4.08 26.23
C THR A 10 -4.76 -4.72 24.84
N ILE A 11 -5.71 -4.38 23.97
CA ILE A 11 -6.01 -5.27 22.82
C ILE A 11 -5.32 -4.83 21.52
N TRP A 12 -5.37 -3.53 21.20
CA TRP A 12 -4.97 -2.99 19.90
C TRP A 12 -3.47 -2.69 19.74
N GLU A 13 -2.68 -2.80 20.81
CA GLU A 13 -1.22 -2.67 20.73
C GLU A 13 -0.54 -3.92 20.15
N SER A 14 -1.21 -5.08 20.20
CA SER A 14 -0.70 -6.36 19.69
C SER A 14 -0.96 -6.59 18.19
N VAL A 15 -1.86 -5.82 17.59
CA VAL A 15 -2.15 -5.89 16.16
C VAL A 15 -1.26 -4.88 15.44
N SER A 16 -0.06 -5.31 15.05
CA SER A 16 0.95 -4.53 14.34
C SER A 16 0.50 -4.00 12.95
N ASN A 17 -0.80 -4.05 12.63
CA ASN A 17 -1.38 -3.76 11.32
C ASN A 17 -2.65 -2.90 11.37
N VAL A 18 -2.88 -2.14 12.44
CA VAL A 18 -3.95 -1.13 12.46
C VAL A 18 -3.49 0.06 11.61
N PRO A 19 -4.13 0.37 10.47
CA PRO A 19 -3.70 1.46 9.59
C PRO A 19 -3.60 2.78 10.35
N GLY A 20 -2.58 3.60 10.06
CA GLY A 20 -2.27 4.82 10.81
C GLY A 20 -3.41 5.85 10.93
N TRP A 21 -4.43 5.79 10.08
CA TRP A 21 -5.61 6.65 10.15
C TRP A 21 -6.70 6.12 11.10
N LEU A 22 -6.78 4.80 11.34
CA LEU A 22 -7.56 4.23 12.45
C LEU A 22 -6.97 4.69 13.79
N ARG A 23 -5.63 4.82 13.90
CA ARG A 23 -4.98 5.51 15.03
C ARG A 23 -5.38 7.00 15.15
N LEU A 24 -5.65 7.70 14.05
CA LEU A 24 -6.10 9.09 14.08
C LEU A 24 -7.56 9.24 14.53
N LEU A 25 -8.43 8.29 14.21
CA LEU A 25 -9.77 8.16 14.80
C LEU A 25 -9.69 7.86 16.31
N TRP A 26 -8.77 6.97 16.68
CA TRP A 26 -8.50 6.50 18.05
C TRP A 26 -7.98 7.59 19.00
N LEU A 27 -7.27 8.60 18.47
CA LEU A 27 -6.66 9.69 19.24
C LEU A 27 -7.58 10.90 19.46
N THR A 28 -8.71 11.02 18.75
CA THR A 28 -9.40 12.31 18.62
C THR A 28 -10.83 12.37 19.14
N LYS A 29 -11.42 11.27 19.64
CA LYS A 29 -12.81 11.27 20.14
C LYS A 29 -12.96 10.79 21.58
N GLN A 30 -13.89 11.44 22.28
CA GLN A 30 -14.59 10.90 23.45
C GLN A 30 -15.76 10.07 22.92
N TYR A 31 -15.76 8.77 23.19
CA TYR A 31 -16.87 7.88 22.86
C TYR A 31 -17.93 7.93 23.97
N SER A 32 -19.19 7.76 23.59
CA SER A 32 -20.27 7.47 24.54
C SER A 32 -20.12 6.06 25.12
N GLU A 33 -20.78 5.79 26.25
CA GLU A 33 -20.71 4.48 26.90
C GLU A 33 -21.27 3.37 25.99
N ASP A 34 -22.33 3.67 25.23
CA ASP A 34 -22.98 2.72 24.32
C ASP A 34 -22.10 2.37 23.11
N GLU A 35 -21.39 3.35 22.55
CA GLU A 35 -20.41 3.13 21.47
C GLU A 35 -19.24 2.26 21.93
N LEU A 36 -18.82 2.40 23.20
CA LEU A 36 -17.75 1.58 23.77
C LEU A 36 -18.21 0.14 23.99
N ASN A 37 -19.41 -0.06 24.54
CA ASN A 37 -19.97 -1.39 24.76
C ASN A 37 -20.15 -2.16 23.44
N GLU A 38 -20.56 -1.48 22.37
CA GLU A 38 -20.69 -2.10 21.05
C GLU A 38 -19.33 -2.49 20.45
N LEU A 39 -18.31 -1.63 20.61
CA LEU A 39 -16.94 -1.95 20.17
C LEU A 39 -16.34 -3.12 20.96
N GLU A 40 -16.60 -3.21 22.27
CA GLU A 40 -16.18 -4.34 23.11
C GLU A 40 -16.89 -5.64 22.71
N ARG A 41 -18.20 -5.59 22.43
CA ARG A 41 -18.96 -6.76 21.92
C ARG A 41 -18.39 -7.28 20.61
N ILE A 42 -18.09 -6.38 19.67
CA ILE A 42 -17.48 -6.74 18.38
C ILE A 42 -16.09 -7.37 18.59
N ASP A 43 -15.31 -6.87 19.55
CA ASP A 43 -13.98 -7.42 19.89
C ASP A 43 -14.09 -8.82 20.53
N ASP A 44 -15.03 -9.04 21.43
CA ASP A 44 -15.28 -10.35 22.05
C ASP A 44 -15.78 -11.39 21.02
N GLU A 45 -16.64 -10.98 20.09
CA GLU A 45 -17.07 -11.82 18.97
C GLU A 45 -15.90 -12.16 18.04
N PHE A 46 -15.01 -11.21 17.78
CA PHE A 46 -13.80 -11.44 17.00
C PHE A 46 -12.83 -12.41 17.72
N ARG A 47 -12.73 -12.35 19.06
CA ARG A 47 -11.90 -13.24 19.89
C ARG A 47 -12.45 -14.66 20.02
N ALA A 48 -13.77 -14.83 19.95
CA ALA A 48 -14.41 -16.15 19.98
C ALA A 48 -14.19 -16.95 18.68
N PHE A 49 -13.63 -16.32 17.65
CA PHE A 49 -13.37 -16.90 16.35
C PHE A 49 -12.13 -17.81 16.37
N SER A 50 -12.19 -18.96 15.69
CA SER A 50 -11.15 -20.00 15.78
C SER A 50 -9.78 -19.51 15.24
N ARG A 51 -8.67 -20.00 15.81
CA ARG A 51 -7.30 -19.60 15.42
C ARG A 51 -6.98 -19.83 13.93
N GLU A 52 -7.58 -20.84 13.31
CA GLU A 52 -7.40 -21.13 11.88
C GLU A 52 -8.09 -20.11 10.99
N GLU A 53 -9.27 -19.67 11.40
CA GLU A 53 -9.99 -18.61 10.73
C GLU A 53 -9.34 -17.25 11.02
N GLU A 54 -8.81 -17.01 12.23
CA GLU A 54 -8.07 -15.78 12.58
C GLU A 54 -6.87 -15.55 11.66
N ILE A 55 -6.11 -16.61 11.30
CA ILE A 55 -4.98 -16.50 10.37
C ILE A 55 -5.45 -16.18 8.95
N LYS A 56 -6.49 -16.88 8.47
CA LYS A 56 -7.08 -16.62 7.15
C LYS A 56 -7.67 -15.22 7.08
N HIS A 57 -8.32 -14.78 8.14
CA HIS A 57 -8.96 -13.49 8.27
C HIS A 57 -7.91 -12.38 8.42
N ARG A 58 -6.81 -12.57 9.16
CA ARG A 58 -5.68 -11.63 9.21
C ARG A 58 -4.99 -11.47 7.87
N LYS A 59 -4.86 -12.55 7.11
CA LYS A 59 -4.34 -12.51 5.74
C LYS A 59 -5.31 -11.74 4.84
N TRP A 60 -6.60 -12.08 4.88
CA TRP A 60 -7.66 -11.36 4.18
C TRP A 60 -7.70 -9.87 4.53
N LEU A 61 -7.69 -9.50 5.81
CA LEU A 61 -7.66 -8.11 6.27
C LEU A 61 -6.44 -7.34 5.76
N ARG A 62 -5.29 -8.01 5.60
CA ARG A 62 -4.08 -7.37 5.05
C ARG A 62 -4.16 -7.17 3.54
N ASP A 63 -4.72 -8.15 2.85
CA ASP A 63 -4.66 -8.25 1.40
C ASP A 63 -5.85 -7.50 0.75
N GLU A 64 -7.02 -7.51 1.39
CA GLU A 64 -8.30 -7.04 0.83
C GLU A 64 -8.79 -5.72 1.42
N LEU A 65 -8.33 -5.31 2.61
CA LEU A 65 -8.73 -4.00 3.14
C LEU A 65 -8.12 -2.86 2.31
N PRO A 66 -8.90 -1.80 2.03
CA PRO A 66 -8.37 -0.63 1.36
C PRO A 66 -7.15 -0.05 2.10
N LYS A 67 -6.12 0.36 1.37
CA LYS A 67 -4.90 0.95 1.97
C LYS A 67 -4.94 2.47 2.03
N THR A 68 -5.95 3.08 1.43
CA THR A 68 -6.14 4.54 1.35
C THR A 68 -7.42 4.96 2.08
N GLN A 69 -7.42 6.16 2.66
CA GLN A 69 -8.63 6.73 3.27
C GLN A 69 -9.82 6.73 2.29
N GLN A 70 -9.56 7.01 1.01
CA GLN A 70 -10.60 7.03 -0.03
C GLN A 70 -11.22 5.64 -0.25
N GLY A 71 -10.40 4.59 -0.39
CA GLY A 71 -10.93 3.24 -0.55
C GLY A 71 -11.70 2.76 0.68
N TRP A 72 -11.32 3.21 1.88
CA TRP A 72 -12.13 2.95 3.09
C TRP A 72 -13.48 3.64 3.06
N LEU A 73 -13.57 4.86 2.54
CA LEU A 73 -14.84 5.57 2.38
C LEU A 73 -15.71 4.97 1.27
N GLU A 74 -15.12 4.25 0.32
CA GLU A 74 -15.86 3.49 -0.69
C GLU A 74 -16.47 2.22 -0.09
N VAL A 75 -15.76 1.54 0.81
CA VAL A 75 -16.27 0.34 1.51
C VAL A 75 -17.23 0.72 2.66
N PHE A 76 -16.98 1.81 3.37
CA PHE A 76 -17.75 2.28 4.53
C PHE A 76 -18.19 3.75 4.36
N PRO A 77 -19.12 4.05 3.43
CA PRO A 77 -19.54 5.42 3.13
C PRO A 77 -20.15 6.15 4.34
N GLU A 78 -20.77 5.43 5.27
CA GLU A 78 -21.31 5.96 6.53
C GLU A 78 -20.22 6.53 7.44
N ALA A 79 -18.99 6.01 7.38
CA ALA A 79 -17.86 6.47 8.20
C ALA A 79 -17.27 7.81 7.71
N LYS A 80 -17.80 8.40 6.62
CA LYS A 80 -17.33 9.67 6.05
C LYS A 80 -17.30 10.83 7.04
N HIS A 81 -18.22 10.86 7.99
CA HIS A 81 -18.27 11.89 9.03
C HIS A 81 -17.18 11.74 10.12
N LEU A 82 -16.51 10.58 10.17
CA LEU A 82 -15.46 10.28 11.13
C LEU A 82 -14.08 10.71 10.64
N VAL A 83 -13.87 10.74 9.32
CA VAL A 83 -12.54 11.03 8.75
C VAL A 83 -12.41 12.50 8.38
N LYS A 84 -11.29 13.13 8.75
CA LYS A 84 -11.01 14.51 8.34
C LYS A 84 -10.90 14.57 6.81
N PRO A 85 -11.48 15.60 6.15
CA PRO A 85 -11.33 15.74 4.71
C PRO A 85 -9.84 15.89 4.37
N VAL A 86 -9.36 15.06 3.44
CA VAL A 86 -8.02 15.20 2.87
C VAL A 86 -7.90 16.55 2.18
N SER A 87 -6.75 17.20 2.32
CA SER A 87 -6.50 18.47 1.65
C SER A 87 -6.62 18.31 0.13
N ARG A 88 -7.01 19.37 -0.58
CA ARG A 88 -7.05 19.37 -2.06
C ARG A 88 -5.71 18.92 -2.67
N MET A 89 -4.60 19.28 -2.02
CA MET A 89 -3.27 18.88 -2.44
C MET A 89 -3.04 17.38 -2.26
N GLN A 90 -3.46 16.80 -1.14
CA GLN A 90 -3.34 15.37 -0.89
C GLN A 90 -4.19 14.57 -1.88
N LYS A 91 -5.45 14.97 -2.09
CA LYS A 91 -6.33 14.32 -3.07
C LYS A 91 -5.71 14.28 -4.47
N LYS A 92 -5.12 15.39 -4.91
CA LYS A 92 -4.41 15.46 -6.20
C LYS A 92 -3.20 14.51 -6.24
N PHE A 93 -2.44 14.42 -5.14
CA PHE A 93 -1.30 13.52 -5.07
C PHE A 93 -1.72 12.05 -5.10
N ASP A 94 -2.78 11.70 -4.39
CA ASP A 94 -3.32 10.33 -4.38
C ASP A 94 -3.76 9.91 -5.79
N GLU A 95 -4.43 10.80 -6.52
CA GLU A 95 -4.78 10.58 -7.94
C GLU A 95 -3.55 10.35 -8.82
N GLN A 96 -2.50 11.17 -8.67
CA GLN A 96 -1.24 10.98 -9.39
C GLN A 96 -0.54 9.66 -9.04
N LEU A 97 -0.61 9.27 -7.77
CA LEU A 97 -0.01 8.03 -7.28
C LEU A 97 -0.68 6.80 -7.90
N GLU A 98 -2.00 6.78 -7.96
CA GLU A 98 -2.74 5.65 -8.56
C GLU A 98 -2.44 5.53 -10.06
N VAL A 99 -2.39 6.66 -10.78
CA VAL A 99 -1.98 6.67 -12.19
C VAL A 99 -0.53 6.18 -12.35
N ALA A 100 0.40 6.67 -11.52
CA ALA A 100 1.80 6.27 -11.57
C ALA A 100 2.02 4.77 -11.30
N ARG A 101 1.21 4.15 -10.41
CA ARG A 101 1.26 2.70 -10.16
C ARG A 101 0.76 1.87 -11.32
N GLY A 102 -0.18 2.41 -12.10
CA GLY A 102 -0.74 1.77 -13.29
C GLY A 102 0.15 1.86 -14.52
N VAL A 103 1.25 2.62 -14.48
CA VAL A 103 2.21 2.71 -15.59
C VAL A 103 2.86 1.35 -15.82
N ASN A 104 2.89 0.92 -17.07
CA ASN A 104 3.53 -0.32 -17.48
C ASN A 104 5.05 -0.24 -17.24
N LEU A 105 5.54 -1.09 -16.35
CA LEU A 105 6.95 -1.16 -15.97
C LEU A 105 7.85 -1.51 -17.16
N ALA A 106 7.40 -2.37 -18.08
CA ALA A 106 8.22 -2.76 -19.23
C ALA A 106 8.55 -1.52 -20.10
N ASP A 107 7.54 -0.71 -20.42
CA ASP A 107 7.68 0.48 -21.25
C ASP A 107 8.63 1.51 -20.62
N VAL A 108 8.59 1.64 -19.29
CA VAL A 108 9.51 2.51 -18.54
C VAL A 108 10.93 1.94 -18.54
N VAL A 109 11.09 0.65 -18.26
CA VAL A 109 12.41 0.01 -18.18
C VAL A 109 13.12 0.00 -19.53
N GLU A 110 12.39 -0.19 -20.64
CA GLU A 110 12.95 -0.17 -22.00
C GLU A 110 13.61 1.17 -22.37
N GLN A 111 13.33 2.25 -21.65
CA GLN A 111 14.04 3.53 -21.81
C GLN A 111 15.48 3.49 -21.26
N TYR A 112 15.80 2.51 -20.41
CA TYR A 112 17.07 2.44 -19.66
C TYR A 112 17.84 1.14 -19.92
N VAL A 113 17.15 0.05 -20.20
CA VAL A 113 17.72 -1.29 -20.29
C VAL A 113 17.22 -1.95 -21.57
N ASP A 114 18.16 -2.48 -22.37
CA ASP A 114 17.83 -3.35 -23.50
C ASP A 114 17.22 -4.66 -22.99
N LEU A 115 15.89 -4.73 -23.02
CA LEU A 115 15.15 -5.93 -22.62
C LEU A 115 14.95 -6.88 -23.79
N ARG A 116 14.99 -8.18 -23.49
CA ARG A 116 14.64 -9.26 -24.43
C ARG A 116 13.51 -10.09 -23.86
N ARG A 117 12.54 -10.47 -24.70
CA ARG A 117 11.45 -11.34 -24.28
C ARG A 117 11.98 -12.71 -23.84
N SER A 118 11.46 -13.19 -22.71
CA SER A 118 11.76 -14.51 -22.15
C SER A 118 10.43 -15.18 -21.76
N GLY A 119 9.84 -15.91 -22.69
CA GLY A 119 8.47 -16.42 -22.58
C GLY A 119 7.40 -15.36 -22.84
N ALA A 120 6.15 -15.67 -22.49
CA ALA A 120 5.00 -14.82 -22.83
C ALA A 120 4.86 -13.57 -21.95
N TYR A 121 5.26 -13.66 -20.67
CA TYR A 121 4.94 -12.67 -19.63
C TYR A 121 6.16 -12.04 -18.96
N ARG A 122 7.38 -12.33 -19.45
CA ARG A 122 8.62 -11.86 -18.84
C ARG A 122 9.58 -11.29 -19.87
N MET A 123 10.37 -10.32 -19.43
CA MET A 123 11.45 -9.72 -20.19
C MET A 123 12.72 -9.69 -19.35
N VAL A 124 13.88 -9.87 -19.96
CA VAL A 124 15.16 -10.04 -19.27
C VAL A 124 16.21 -9.10 -19.86
N GLY A 125 17.03 -8.50 -19.00
CA GLY A 125 18.13 -7.61 -19.38
C GLY A 125 19.24 -7.58 -18.34
N LEU A 126 20.24 -6.72 -18.57
CA LEU A 126 21.27 -6.42 -17.57
C LEU A 126 20.68 -5.53 -16.48
N CYS A 127 21.06 -5.79 -15.23
CA CYS A 127 20.58 -5.02 -14.11
C CYS A 127 21.13 -3.58 -14.12
N PRO A 128 20.28 -2.55 -14.02
CA PRO A 128 20.73 -1.17 -13.92
C PRO A 128 21.24 -0.80 -12.51
N PHE A 129 21.03 -1.67 -11.51
CA PHE A 129 21.37 -1.40 -10.11
C PHE A 129 22.73 -1.95 -9.67
N HIS A 130 23.32 -2.87 -10.44
CA HIS A 130 24.65 -3.40 -10.16
C HIS A 130 25.34 -3.81 -11.45
N GLN A 131 26.67 -3.80 -11.44
CA GLN A 131 27.45 -4.12 -12.62
C GLN A 131 27.57 -5.64 -12.81
N GLU A 132 27.03 -6.16 -13.89
CA GLU A 132 27.09 -7.59 -14.25
C GLU A 132 27.36 -7.80 -15.74
N LYS A 133 27.78 -9.01 -16.11
CA LYS A 133 28.02 -9.41 -17.52
C LYS A 133 26.94 -10.34 -18.06
N THR A 134 26.19 -11.00 -17.18
CA THR A 134 25.14 -11.95 -17.51
C THR A 134 23.80 -11.34 -17.12
N PRO A 135 22.78 -11.30 -18.02
CA PRO A 135 21.47 -10.77 -17.68
C PRO A 135 20.84 -11.47 -16.47
N SER A 136 20.59 -10.74 -15.39
CA SER A 136 19.88 -11.27 -14.22
C SER A 136 18.64 -10.45 -13.85
N PHE A 137 18.38 -9.35 -14.54
CA PHE A 137 17.23 -8.48 -14.30
C PHE A 137 16.01 -8.96 -15.09
N VAL A 138 14.92 -9.25 -14.39
CA VAL A 138 13.68 -9.77 -14.97
C VAL A 138 12.52 -8.83 -14.66
N VAL A 139 11.79 -8.43 -15.70
CA VAL A 139 10.53 -7.70 -15.63
C VAL A 139 9.38 -8.69 -15.84
N TYR A 140 8.42 -8.69 -14.91
CA TYR A 140 7.22 -9.50 -14.96
C TYR A 140 6.04 -8.62 -15.37
N MET A 141 5.59 -8.74 -16.62
CA MET A 141 4.61 -7.83 -17.22
C MET A 141 3.22 -7.96 -16.61
N THR A 142 2.81 -9.17 -16.23
CA THR A 142 1.48 -9.42 -15.65
C THR A 142 1.30 -8.77 -14.29
N ASP A 143 2.31 -8.88 -13.45
CA ASP A 143 2.27 -8.44 -12.05
C ASP A 143 2.95 -7.06 -11.85
N ASN A 144 3.37 -6.42 -12.96
CA ASN A 144 3.99 -5.10 -13.03
C ASN A 144 5.13 -4.86 -12.02
N HIS A 145 6.02 -5.84 -11.84
CA HIS A 145 7.18 -5.75 -10.95
C HIS A 145 8.45 -6.27 -11.61
N PHE A 146 9.60 -5.95 -11.02
CA PHE A 146 10.89 -6.51 -11.42
C PHE A 146 11.54 -7.28 -10.28
N TYR A 147 12.45 -8.19 -10.66
CA TYR A 147 13.37 -8.83 -9.75
C TYR A 147 14.73 -9.02 -10.42
N CYS A 148 15.81 -8.71 -9.71
CA CYS A 148 17.16 -9.02 -10.15
C CYS A 148 17.72 -10.23 -9.39
N PHE A 149 18.07 -11.30 -10.10
CA PHE A 149 18.65 -12.50 -9.49
C PHE A 149 20.13 -12.32 -9.08
N GLY A 150 20.83 -11.31 -9.58
CA GLY A 150 22.22 -11.01 -9.21
C GLY A 150 22.37 -10.20 -7.93
N CYS A 151 21.56 -9.15 -7.74
CA CYS A 151 21.62 -8.28 -6.55
C CYS A 151 20.40 -8.38 -5.62
N HIS A 152 19.41 -9.20 -5.95
CA HIS A 152 18.17 -9.39 -5.20
C HIS A 152 17.27 -8.15 -5.08
N GLU A 153 17.51 -7.12 -5.89
CA GLU A 153 16.66 -5.94 -5.93
C GLU A 153 15.26 -6.33 -6.47
N TYR A 154 14.23 -5.85 -5.78
CA TYR A 154 12.82 -6.12 -6.06
C TYR A 154 12.02 -4.84 -5.97
N GLY A 155 11.12 -4.59 -6.92
CA GLY A 155 10.29 -3.39 -6.86
C GLY A 155 9.24 -3.28 -7.95
N ASP A 156 8.42 -2.25 -7.81
CA ASP A 156 7.49 -1.77 -8.82
C ASP A 156 8.11 -0.66 -9.68
N VAL A 157 7.32 -0.10 -10.59
CA VAL A 157 7.71 1.01 -11.47
C VAL A 157 8.16 2.26 -10.71
N ILE A 158 7.57 2.54 -9.54
CA ILE A 158 7.94 3.71 -8.72
C ILE A 158 9.31 3.49 -8.10
N LYS A 159 9.58 2.29 -7.56
CA LYS A 159 10.89 1.96 -7.00
C LYS A 159 11.96 1.94 -8.08
N PHE A 160 11.66 1.40 -9.27
CA PHE A 160 12.57 1.41 -10.41
C PHE A 160 13.03 2.84 -10.73
N ILE A 161 12.09 3.73 -11.05
CA ILE A 161 12.41 5.11 -11.46
C ILE A 161 13.07 5.90 -10.31
N SER A 162 12.66 5.66 -9.06
CA SER A 162 13.28 6.26 -7.89
C SER A 162 14.76 5.92 -7.80
N HIS A 163 15.13 4.67 -8.05
CA HIS A 163 16.53 4.22 -8.01
C HIS A 163 17.33 4.70 -9.21
N VAL A 164 16.83 4.52 -10.44
CA VAL A 164 17.62 4.87 -11.65
C VAL A 164 17.84 6.37 -11.78
N GLU A 165 16.85 7.20 -11.42
CA GLU A 165 16.91 8.66 -11.52
C GLU A 165 17.28 9.34 -10.18
N LYS A 166 17.51 8.56 -9.11
CA LYS A 166 17.79 9.05 -7.74
C LYS A 166 16.76 10.06 -7.24
N LEU A 167 15.49 9.75 -7.49
CA LEU A 167 14.35 10.61 -7.15
C LEU A 167 13.72 10.22 -5.82
N THR A 168 13.22 11.20 -5.08
CA THR A 168 12.32 10.94 -3.94
C THR A 168 11.01 10.32 -4.44
N PHE A 169 10.31 9.59 -3.57
CA PHE A 169 9.01 8.98 -3.89
C PHE A 169 8.04 9.94 -4.58
N LYS A 170 7.91 11.17 -4.06
CA LYS A 170 7.01 12.19 -4.63
C LYS A 170 7.45 12.64 -6.03
N GLN A 171 8.76 12.78 -6.25
CA GLN A 171 9.30 13.12 -7.57
C GLN A 171 9.07 11.97 -8.56
N SER A 172 9.32 10.73 -8.15
CA SER A 172 9.05 9.52 -8.94
C SER A 172 7.61 9.42 -9.41
N VAL A 173 6.65 9.63 -8.49
CA VAL A 173 5.21 9.70 -8.83
C VAL A 173 4.95 10.80 -9.86
N GLY A 174 5.51 11.98 -9.67
CA GLY A 174 5.35 13.08 -10.63
C GLY A 174 5.94 12.80 -12.01
N THR A 175 7.08 12.09 -12.07
CA THR A 175 7.72 11.68 -13.33
C THR A 175 6.88 10.64 -14.06
N LEU A 176 6.43 9.59 -13.37
CA LEU A 176 5.60 8.55 -13.95
C LEU A 176 4.22 9.07 -14.36
N TYR A 177 3.65 9.97 -13.58
CA TYR A 177 2.39 10.63 -13.96
C TYR A 177 2.52 11.41 -15.27
N ARG A 178 3.67 12.03 -15.54
CA ARG A 178 3.93 12.70 -16.84
C ARG A 178 4.13 11.69 -17.95
N PHE A 179 4.94 10.66 -17.70
CA PHE A 179 5.16 9.56 -18.65
C PHE A 179 3.85 8.91 -19.10
N SER A 180 2.86 8.80 -18.23
CA SER A 180 1.56 8.21 -18.58
C SER A 180 0.65 9.10 -19.44
N GLN A 181 1.02 10.37 -19.68
CA GLN A 181 0.25 11.29 -20.53
C GLN A 181 0.80 11.38 -21.96
N ASP A 182 2.00 10.85 -22.18
CA ASP A 182 2.72 10.85 -23.47
C ASP A 182 2.36 9.58 -24.26
#